data_AF-A0A2G6VWT4-F1
#
_entry.id   AF-A0A2G6VWT4-F1
#
_cell.length_a   1.000
_cell.length_b   1.000
_cell.length_c   1.000
_cell.angle_alpha   90.00
_cell.angle_beta   90.00
_cell.angle_gamma   90.00
#
_symmetry.space_group_name_H-M   'P 1'
#
loop_
_entity.id
_entity.type
_entity.pdbx_description
1 polymer ?
#
loop_
_entity_poly.entity_id
_entity_poly.type
_entity_poly.pdbx_seq_one_letter_code
_entity_poly.pdbx_strand_id
1 'polypeptide(L)' 'MEKDMDYRNSKLTPERALHMLRSEGLDVTFEQVQEILYLLRKIANIAVSKHLSERR' A
#
# COMPACT_ATOMS: atom_id res chain seq x y z
N MET A 1 -6.88 17.54 -3.67
CA MET A 1 -7.33 16.40 -4.48
C MET A 1 -6.35 15.27 -4.22
N GLU A 2 -6.82 14.17 -3.64
CA GLU A 2 -6.06 12.92 -3.60
C GLU A 2 -5.79 12.59 -5.06
N LYS A 3 -4.58 12.88 -5.56
CA LYS A 3 -4.19 12.33 -6.85
C LYS A 3 -4.24 10.83 -6.62
N ASP A 4 -5.18 10.15 -7.26
CA ASP A 4 -5.19 8.69 -7.32
C ASP A 4 -3.82 8.28 -7.87
N MET A 5 -2.91 7.98 -6.95
CA MET A 5 -1.55 7.59 -7.29
C MET A 5 -1.68 6.28 -8.06
N ASP A 6 -1.21 6.30 -9.30
CA ASP A 6 -1.31 5.13 -10.15
C ASP A 6 -0.32 4.07 -9.69
N TYR A 7 -0.81 3.11 -8.91
CA TYR A 7 -0.02 1.99 -8.41
C TYR A 7 0.04 0.80 -9.37
N ARG A 8 -0.44 0.94 -10.62
CA ARG A 8 -0.39 -0.15 -11.63
C ARG A 8 1.02 -0.68 -11.87
N ASN A 9 2.04 0.16 -11.71
CA ASN A 9 3.46 -0.21 -11.85
C ASN A 9 4.18 -0.47 -10.50
N SER A 10 3.42 -0.63 -9.40
CA SER A 10 3.98 -0.90 -8.09
C SER A 10 4.69 -2.27 -8.06
N LYS A 11 5.89 -2.33 -7.47
CA LYS A 11 6.60 -3.60 -7.21
C LYS A 11 5.83 -4.52 -6.26
N LEU A 12 4.98 -3.95 -5.41
CA LEU A 12 4.06 -4.65 -4.53
C LEU A 12 2.64 -4.50 -5.09
N THR A 13 2.24 -5.45 -5.92
CA THR A 13 0.89 -5.57 -6.47
C THR A 13 -0.03 -6.30 -5.48
N PRO A 14 -1.36 -6.19 -5.61
CA PRO A 14 -2.31 -6.93 -4.79
C PRO A 14 -2.09 -8.45 -4.82
N GLU A 15 -1.78 -9.02 -5.98
CA GLU A 15 -1.54 -10.47 -6.14
C GLU A 15 -0.31 -10.91 -5.36
N ARG A 16 0.77 -10.12 -5.43
CA ARG A 16 2.00 -10.40 -4.71
C ARG A 16 1.80 -10.26 -3.20
N ALA A 17 1.08 -9.24 -2.77
CA ALA A 17 0.75 -9.05 -1.35
C ALA A 17 -0.15 -10.17 -0.82
N LEU A 18 -1.12 -10.65 -1.61
CA LEU A 18 -1.96 -11.77 -1.24
C LEU A 18 -1.15 -13.05 -1.01
N HIS A 19 -0.22 -13.35 -1.93
CA HIS A 19 0.70 -14.48 -1.76
C HIS A 19 1.56 -14.33 -0.51
N MET A 20 2.15 -13.16 -0.28
CA MET A 20 2.98 -12.91 0.90
C MET A 20 2.21 -13.07 2.21
N LEU A 21 1.02 -12.48 2.30
CA LEU A 21 0.20 -12.55 3.53
C LEU A 21 -0.25 -13.98 3.81
N ARG A 22 -0.66 -14.73 2.78
CA ARG A 22 -1.03 -16.15 2.93
C ARG A 22 0.16 -17.04 3.29
N SER A 23 1.36 -16.75 2.78
CA SER A 23 2.57 -17.50 3.16
C SER A 23 2.96 -17.29 4.63
N GLU A 24 2.55 -16.17 5.22
CA GLU A 24 2.69 -15.89 6.65
C GLU A 24 1.54 -16.47 7.50
N GLY A 25 0.62 -17.23 6.89
CA GLY A 25 -0.51 -17.85 7.57
C GLY A 25 -1.73 -16.95 7.77
N LEU A 26 -1.78 -15.79 7.13
CA LEU A 26 -2.96 -14.91 7.18
C LEU A 26 -4.00 -15.36 6.15
N ASP A 27 -5.18 -15.75 6.61
CA ASP A 27 -6.32 -16.04 5.74
C ASP A 27 -7.04 -14.74 5.36
N VAL A 28 -6.67 -14.21 4.19
CA VAL A 28 -7.21 -12.97 3.64
C VAL A 28 -7.67 -13.16 2.19
N THR A 29 -8.71 -12.41 1.81
CA THR A 29 -9.21 -12.36 0.44
C THR A 29 -8.45 -11.33 -0.40
N PHE A 30 -8.57 -11.41 -1.72
CA PHE A 30 -7.94 -10.44 -2.62
C PHE A 30 -8.43 -9.00 -2.35
N GLU A 31 -9.73 -8.83 -2.11
CA GLU A 31 -10.35 -7.54 -1.80
C GLU A 31 -9.81 -6.94 -0.50
N GLN A 32 -9.72 -7.75 0.57
CA GLN A 32 -9.11 -7.33 1.83
C GLN A 32 -7.64 -6.90 1.64
N VAL A 33 -6.88 -7.59 0.78
CA VAL A 33 -5.51 -7.21 0.46
C VAL A 33 -5.44 -5.88 -0.29
N GLN A 34 -6.38 -5.60 -1.19
CA GLN A 34 -6.44 -4.30 -1.87
C GLN A 34 -6.68 -3.16 -0.86
N GLU A 35 -7.59 -3.35 0.09
CA GLU A 35 -7.86 -2.38 1.16
C GLU A 35 -6.65 -2.18 2.07
N ILE A 36 -6.00 -3.27 2.51
CA ILE A 36 -4.77 -3.22 3.32
C ILE A 36 -3.70 -2.41 2.58
N LEU A 37 -3.43 -2.74 1.31
CA LEU A 37 -2.43 -2.02 0.52
C LEU A 37 -2.79 -0.55 0.35
N TYR A 38 -4.06 -0.24 0.12
CA TYR A 38 -4.53 1.14 0.00
C TYR A 38 -4.26 1.94 1.28
N LEU A 39 -4.61 1.40 2.44
CA LEU A 39 -4.36 2.02 3.74
C LEU A 39 -2.87 2.25 3.98
N LEU A 40 -2.05 1.20 3.77
CA LEU A 40 -0.59 1.28 3.97
C LEU A 40 0.05 2.34 3.06
N ARG A 41 -0.40 2.44 1.81
CA ARG A 41 0.05 3.47 0.87
C ARG A 41 -0.31 4.87 1.35
N LYS A 42 -1.53 5.10 1.88
CA LYS A 42 -1.88 6.41 2.46
C LYS A 42 -0.95 6.79 3.60
N ILE A 43 -0.73 5.87 4.55
CA ILE A 43 0.13 6.11 5.71
C ILE A 43 1.56 6.43 5.25
N ALA A 44 2.11 5.64 4.34
CA ALA A 44 3.45 5.87 3.81
C ALA A 44 3.58 7.23 3.12
N ASN A 45 2.61 7.61 2.28
CA ASN A 45 2.63 8.90 1.59
C ASN A 45 2.54 10.08 2.55
N ILE A 46 1.71 9.98 3.60
CA ILE A 46 1.63 11.00 4.66
C ILE A 46 2.99 11.13 5.36
N ALA A 47 3.58 10.00 5.79
CA ALA A 47 4.85 9.99 6.50
C ALA A 47 5.99 10.59 5.65
N VAL A 48 6.09 10.19 4.37
CA VAL A 48 7.08 10.72 3.44
C VAL A 48 6.84 12.21 3.15
N SER A 49 5.60 12.62 2.91
CA SER A 49 5.27 14.02 2.63
C SER A 49 5.60 14.92 3.82
N LYS A 50 5.31 14.47 5.04
CA LYS A 50 5.65 15.20 6.27
C LYS A 50 7.16 15.36 6.41
N HIS A 51 7.90 14.26 6.30
CA HIS A 51 9.37 14.26 6.38
C HIS A 51 10.03 15.16 5.33
N LEU A 52 9.51 15.16 4.09
CA LEU A 52 10.01 16.03 3.03
C LEU A 52 9.65 17.50 3.25
N SER A 53 8.49 17.79 3.83
CA SER A 53 8.06 19.16 4.16
C SER A 53 8.89 19.77 5.29
N GLU A 54 9.25 18.96 6.31
CA GLU A 54 10.09 19.39 7.43
C GLU A 54 11.56 19.64 7.03
N ARG A 55 11.98 19.16 5.85
CA ARG A 55 13.35 19.34 5.31
C ARG A 55 13.49 20.48 4.31
N ARG A 56 12.40 21.20 4.02
CA ARG A 56 12.37 22.40 3.18
C ARG A 56 12.32 23.65 4.05
#